data_AF-A0A4U7AS02-F1
#
_entry.id   AF-A0A4U7AS02-F1
#
_cell.length_a   1.000
_cell.length_b   1.000
_cell.length_c   1.000
_cell.angle_alpha   90.00
_cell.angle_beta   90.00
_cell.angle_gamma   90.00
#
_symmetry.space_group_name_H-M   'P 1'
#
loop_
_entity.id
_entity.type
_entity.pdbx_description
1 polymer ?
#
loop_
_entity_poly.entity_id
_entity_poly.type
_entity_poly.pdbx_seq_one_letter_code
_entity_poly.pdbx_strand_id
1 'polypeptide(L)'
;MDADGPEVTHDYVIQQVRPDLYFAVCSVVLFFACLTVGLRYYVRIHLLRAFRLDDWCLAGALFMFTVNIALLITFAALSLPQNFEAYEDTQDLVRQFQSWVYALDQILVKVTLATFFCHVMPSCSWQLRTVTCSTIVFSLYTLTFSFVNLFQCGNPLSESEACIPYDVPRKLTYAAAVFNAIMDWLLVTLPITVVYKTFISRRAKFSVMLVMALGVSGSVVSVVRIVALRRADFEDFYTEHQTIRHYYFLNILENCIGIIAVSLAALRPLVKKVFGDSYARQTTRQLPTLETAHITKKDMPTGDAAMKDHASLVVGHKMEINL
;
A
#
# COMPACT_ATOMS: atom_id res chain seq x y z
N MET A 1 49.62 2.74 -34.98
CA MET A 1 49.43 1.33 -34.59
C MET A 1 48.43 1.38 -33.47
N ASP A 2 47.21 1.03 -33.84
CA ASP A 2 45.97 1.62 -33.35
C ASP A 2 45.60 1.07 -31.97
N ALA A 3 45.28 2.00 -31.06
CA ALA A 3 44.64 1.71 -29.79
C ALA A 3 43.17 2.11 -29.93
N ASP A 4 42.48 1.42 -30.84
CA ASP A 4 41.03 1.42 -30.91
C ASP A 4 40.55 0.46 -29.81
N GLY A 5 40.29 1.02 -28.62
CA GLY A 5 39.54 0.31 -27.59
C GLY A 5 38.15 0.02 -28.14
N PRO A 6 37.50 -1.10 -27.79
CA PRO A 6 36.24 -1.46 -28.42
C PRO A 6 35.22 -0.34 -28.18
N GLU A 7 34.90 0.41 -29.24
CA GLU A 7 33.70 1.23 -29.30
C GLU A 7 32.54 0.29 -28.97
N VAL A 8 32.00 0.44 -27.76
CA VAL A 8 30.72 -0.17 -27.40
C VAL A 8 29.68 0.57 -28.24
N THR A 9 29.49 0.08 -29.46
CA THR A 9 28.60 0.65 -30.47
C THR A 9 27.19 0.77 -29.89
N HIS A 10 26.56 1.92 -30.12
CA HIS A 10 25.16 2.24 -29.78
C HIS A 10 24.17 1.10 -30.10
N ASP A 11 24.51 0.25 -31.08
CA ASP A 11 23.77 -0.96 -31.47
C ASP A 11 23.59 -2.00 -30.34
N TYR A 12 24.52 -2.11 -29.39
CA TYR A 12 24.37 -3.02 -28.25
C TYR A 12 23.41 -2.49 -27.17
N VAL A 13 23.26 -1.16 -27.05
CA VAL A 13 22.32 -0.49 -26.12
C VAL A 13 20.87 -0.82 -26.52
N ILE A 14 20.65 -0.86 -27.83
CA ILE A 14 19.39 -1.08 -28.54
C ILE A 14 18.86 -2.52 -28.34
N GLN A 15 19.74 -3.51 -28.21
CA GLN A 15 19.39 -4.93 -28.34
C GLN A 15 18.83 -5.59 -27.06
N GLN A 16 18.75 -4.88 -25.92
CA GLN A 16 18.32 -5.43 -24.63
C GLN A 16 16.97 -4.92 -24.09
N VAL A 17 16.25 -4.06 -24.83
CA VAL A 17 14.88 -3.71 -24.45
C VAL A 17 13.99 -4.91 -24.84
N ARG A 18 13.50 -5.66 -23.84
CA ARG A 18 12.42 -6.63 -24.03
C ARG A 18 11.08 -5.93 -23.72
N PRO A 19 10.49 -5.20 -24.68
CA PRO A 19 9.22 -4.51 -24.45
C PRO A 19 8.16 -5.50 -23.96
N ASP A 20 8.11 -6.70 -24.54
CA ASP A 20 7.13 -7.75 -24.22
C ASP A 20 7.09 -8.10 -22.73
N LEU A 21 8.26 -8.23 -22.09
CA LEU A 21 8.34 -8.51 -20.65
C LEU A 21 7.80 -7.34 -19.83
N TYR A 22 8.10 -6.13 -20.27
CA TYR A 22 7.68 -4.90 -19.60
C TYR A 22 6.15 -4.75 -19.64
N PHE A 23 5.56 -4.93 -20.82
CA PHE A 23 4.11 -4.95 -21.02
C PHE A 23 3.44 -6.06 -20.20
N ALA A 24 3.99 -7.27 -20.23
CA ALA A 24 3.45 -8.40 -19.49
C ALA A 24 3.41 -8.12 -17.98
N VAL A 25 4.51 -7.63 -17.39
CA VAL A 25 4.53 -7.34 -15.95
C VAL A 25 3.60 -6.19 -15.60
N CYS A 26 3.62 -5.09 -16.35
CA CYS A 26 2.70 -3.96 -16.15
C CYS A 26 1.22 -4.39 -16.19
N SER A 27 0.86 -5.29 -17.10
CA SER A 27 -0.50 -5.83 -17.20
C SER A 27 -0.86 -6.68 -15.98
N VAL A 28 0.06 -7.53 -15.52
CA VAL A 28 -0.14 -8.40 -14.36
C VAL A 28 -0.32 -7.59 -13.07
N VAL A 29 0.54 -6.61 -12.82
CA VAL A 29 0.47 -5.77 -11.60
C VAL A 29 -0.78 -4.91 -11.60
N LEU A 30 -1.19 -4.37 -12.76
CA LEU A 30 -2.46 -3.63 -12.89
C LEU A 30 -3.65 -4.54 -12.63
N PHE A 31 -3.65 -5.76 -13.18
CA PHE A 31 -4.70 -6.74 -12.93
C PHE A 31 -4.88 -7.04 -11.44
N PHE A 32 -3.79 -7.31 -10.72
CA PHE A 32 -3.85 -7.56 -9.27
C PHE A 32 -4.27 -6.33 -8.47
N ALA A 33 -3.82 -5.14 -8.83
CA ALA A 33 -4.27 -3.89 -8.21
C ALA A 33 -5.78 -3.70 -8.39
N CYS A 34 -6.29 -3.81 -9.62
CA CYS A 34 -7.71 -3.71 -9.93
C CYS A 34 -8.55 -4.78 -9.22
N LEU A 35 -8.07 -6.03 -9.18
CA LEU A 35 -8.77 -7.14 -8.53
C LEU A 35 -8.91 -6.90 -7.02
N THR A 36 -7.83 -6.50 -6.35
CA THR A 36 -7.82 -6.30 -4.90
C THR A 36 -8.62 -5.06 -4.48
N VAL A 37 -8.52 -3.98 -5.25
CA VAL A 37 -9.32 -2.76 -5.05
C VAL A 37 -10.80 -3.02 -5.35
N GLY A 38 -11.12 -3.74 -6.43
CA GLY A 38 -12.48 -4.13 -6.77
C GLY A 38 -13.13 -5.00 -5.68
N LEU A 39 -12.39 -5.97 -5.14
CA LEU A 39 -12.84 -6.77 -4.00
C LEU A 39 -13.09 -5.89 -2.76
N ARG A 40 -12.20 -4.93 -2.47
CA ARG A 40 -12.38 -3.98 -1.37
C ARG A 40 -13.65 -3.16 -1.56
N TYR A 41 -13.90 -2.62 -2.75
CA TYR A 41 -15.10 -1.84 -3.04
C TYR A 41 -16.37 -2.66 -2.90
N TYR A 42 -16.40 -3.87 -3.45
CA TYR A 42 -17.53 -4.77 -3.30
C TYR A 42 -17.88 -4.97 -1.82
N VAL A 43 -16.87 -5.21 -0.98
CA VAL A 43 -17.05 -5.41 0.46
C VAL A 43 -17.50 -4.13 1.16
N ARG A 44 -16.88 -2.99 0.88
CA ARG A 44 -17.19 -1.70 1.52
C ARG A 44 -18.57 -1.19 1.15
N ILE A 45 -18.97 -1.32 -0.11
CA ILE A 45 -20.26 -0.85 -0.63
C ILE A 45 -21.39 -1.80 -0.24
N HIS A 46 -21.27 -3.10 -0.56
CA HIS A 46 -22.40 -4.03 -0.43
C HIS A 46 -22.46 -4.72 0.92
N LEU A 47 -21.32 -5.14 1.49
CA LEU A 47 -21.31 -5.93 2.72
C LEU A 47 -21.24 -5.08 3.99
N LEU A 48 -20.42 -4.03 3.99
CA LEU A 48 -20.22 -3.13 5.14
C LEU A 48 -21.08 -1.87 5.05
N ARG A 49 -21.53 -1.48 3.84
CA ARG A 49 -22.26 -0.22 3.58
C ARG A 49 -21.60 1.00 4.21
N ALA A 50 -20.27 1.03 4.16
CA ALA A 50 -19.43 2.01 4.82
C ALA A 50 -18.35 2.49 3.85
N PHE A 51 -18.78 3.21 2.81
CA PHE A 51 -17.88 3.88 1.88
C PHE A 51 -17.40 5.19 2.50
N ARG A 52 -16.10 5.41 2.50
CA ARG A 52 -15.45 6.50 3.25
C ARG A 52 -14.48 7.28 2.38
N LEU A 53 -13.94 8.37 2.91
CA LEU A 53 -12.94 9.18 2.20
C LEU A 53 -11.66 8.39 1.85
N ASP A 54 -11.26 7.41 2.67
CA ASP A 54 -10.14 6.53 2.32
C ASP A 54 -10.41 5.72 1.04
N ASP A 55 -11.66 5.33 0.81
CA ASP A 55 -12.04 4.61 -0.40
C ASP A 55 -12.00 5.51 -1.65
N TRP A 56 -12.24 6.82 -1.52
CA TRP A 56 -12.02 7.79 -2.61
C TRP A 56 -10.54 8.07 -2.89
N CYS A 57 -9.71 8.22 -1.84
CA CYS A 57 -8.27 8.37 -2.00
C CYS A 57 -7.66 7.16 -2.70
N LEU A 58 -8.13 5.95 -2.40
CA LEU A 58 -7.69 4.73 -3.06
C LEU A 58 -8.11 4.65 -4.54
N ALA A 59 -9.28 5.18 -4.91
CA ALA A 59 -9.69 5.30 -6.32
C ALA A 59 -8.72 6.23 -7.06
N GLY A 60 -8.38 7.36 -6.44
CA GLY A 60 -7.38 8.29 -6.95
C GLY A 60 -6.02 7.62 -7.13
N ALA A 61 -5.57 6.84 -6.14
CA ALA A 61 -4.32 6.08 -6.24
C ALA A 61 -4.35 5.09 -7.41
N LEU A 62 -5.41 4.28 -7.55
CA LEU A 62 -5.54 3.34 -8.67
C LEU A 62 -5.56 4.04 -10.03
N PHE A 63 -6.22 5.21 -10.12
CA PHE A 63 -6.21 6.02 -11.34
C PHE A 63 -4.80 6.52 -11.67
N MET A 64 -4.10 7.12 -10.70
CA MET A 64 -2.72 7.59 -10.88
C MET A 64 -1.76 6.45 -11.21
N PHE A 65 -1.92 5.28 -10.58
CA PHE A 65 -1.17 4.07 -10.89
C PHE A 65 -1.37 3.61 -12.34
N THR A 66 -2.61 3.66 -12.83
CA THR A 66 -2.93 3.32 -14.23
C THR A 66 -2.28 4.31 -15.20
N VAL A 67 -2.36 5.61 -14.91
CA VAL A 67 -1.68 6.65 -15.70
C VAL A 67 -0.16 6.46 -15.66
N ASN A 68 0.40 6.10 -14.52
CA ASN A 68 1.83 5.83 -14.38
C ASN A 68 2.29 4.69 -15.29
N ILE A 69 1.55 3.57 -15.29
CA ILE A 69 1.80 2.44 -16.17
C ILE A 69 1.72 2.84 -17.65
N ALA A 70 0.71 3.63 -18.03
CA ALA A 70 0.56 4.12 -19.39
C ALA A 70 1.74 5.00 -19.83
N LEU A 71 2.14 5.97 -19.00
CA LEU A 71 3.30 6.84 -19.28
C LEU A 71 4.59 6.04 -19.41
N LEU A 72 4.75 5.02 -18.59
CA LEU A 72 5.96 4.20 -18.59
C LEU A 72 6.03 3.26 -19.79
N ILE A 73 4.89 2.75 -20.24
CA ILE A 73 4.77 2.05 -21.53
C ILE A 73 5.14 2.99 -22.68
N THR A 74 4.64 4.23 -22.67
CA THR A 74 4.99 5.25 -23.67
C THR A 74 6.48 5.53 -23.66
N PHE A 75 7.08 5.72 -22.48
CA PHE A 75 8.54 5.91 -22.34
C PHE A 75 9.30 4.73 -22.95
N ALA A 76 8.93 3.49 -22.62
CA ALA A 76 9.56 2.30 -23.19
C ALA A 76 9.44 2.20 -24.73
N ALA A 77 8.32 2.65 -25.29
CA ALA A 77 8.10 2.68 -26.75
C ALA A 77 8.91 3.79 -27.46
N LEU A 78 9.09 4.94 -26.80
CA LEU A 78 9.91 6.04 -27.31
C LEU A 78 11.40 5.74 -27.21
N SER A 79 11.82 5.02 -26.15
CA SER A 79 13.20 4.57 -26.00
C SER A 79 13.57 3.37 -26.88
N LEU A 80 12.69 2.98 -27.82
CA LEU A 80 13.05 1.99 -28.83
C LEU A 80 14.11 2.57 -29.79
N PRO A 81 15.01 1.73 -30.31
CA PRO A 81 16.13 2.12 -31.17
C PRO A 81 15.75 3.08 -32.31
N GLN A 82 14.68 2.72 -33.00
CA GLN A 82 14.15 3.43 -34.17
C GLN A 82 13.54 4.80 -33.84
N ASN A 83 13.21 5.04 -32.57
CA ASN A 83 12.52 6.23 -32.08
C ASN A 83 13.43 7.11 -31.19
N PHE A 84 14.60 6.60 -30.78
CA PHE A 84 15.39 7.19 -29.71
C PHE A 84 15.85 8.62 -30.03
N GLU A 85 16.55 8.81 -31.15
CA GLU A 85 17.06 10.12 -31.59
C GLU A 85 15.94 11.06 -32.05
N ALA A 86 14.86 10.52 -32.61
CA ALA A 86 13.76 11.33 -33.15
C ALA A 86 12.87 11.97 -32.07
N TYR A 87 12.90 11.45 -30.84
CA TYR A 87 11.97 11.82 -29.78
C TYR A 87 12.63 12.08 -28.42
N GLU A 88 13.89 12.51 -28.40
CA GLU A 88 14.65 12.77 -27.17
C GLU A 88 13.91 13.73 -26.21
N ASP A 89 13.48 14.91 -26.69
CA ASP A 89 12.71 15.88 -25.90
C ASP A 89 11.39 15.29 -25.35
N THR A 90 10.75 14.44 -26.15
CA THR A 90 9.48 13.80 -25.75
C THR A 90 9.73 12.75 -24.67
N GLN A 91 10.84 12.00 -24.73
CA GLN A 91 11.21 11.04 -23.70
C GLN A 91 11.43 11.75 -22.36
N ASP A 92 12.11 12.89 -22.36
CA ASP A 92 12.34 13.68 -21.16
C ASP A 92 11.07 14.24 -20.54
N LEU A 93 10.17 14.76 -21.38
CA LEU A 93 8.86 15.23 -20.93
C LEU A 93 8.05 14.09 -20.31
N VAL A 94 7.96 12.94 -20.97
CA VAL A 94 7.25 11.76 -20.45
C VAL A 94 7.86 11.30 -19.12
N ARG A 95 9.19 11.30 -19.01
CA ARG A 95 9.93 10.95 -17.78
C ARG A 95 9.62 11.87 -16.61
N GLN A 96 9.59 13.18 -16.85
CA GLN A 96 9.24 14.18 -15.83
C GLN A 96 7.79 14.03 -15.35
N PHE A 97 6.84 13.90 -16.29
CA PHE A 97 5.44 13.67 -15.97
C PHE A 97 5.22 12.34 -15.23
N GLN A 98 5.90 11.27 -15.64
CA GLN A 98 5.82 9.98 -14.95
C GLN A 98 6.29 10.08 -13.51
N SER A 99 7.40 10.79 -13.26
CA SER A 99 7.93 11.00 -11.91
C SER A 99 6.98 11.81 -11.03
N TRP A 100 6.31 12.80 -11.62
CA TRP A 100 5.29 13.60 -10.94
C TRP A 100 4.04 12.77 -10.58
N VAL A 101 3.53 11.97 -11.52
CA VAL A 101 2.39 11.07 -11.30
C VAL A 101 2.73 10.01 -10.24
N TYR A 102 3.94 9.45 -10.28
CA TYR A 102 4.43 8.50 -9.27
C TYR A 102 4.40 9.11 -7.86
N ALA A 103 4.88 10.35 -7.72
CA ALA A 103 4.88 11.07 -6.44
C ALA A 103 3.45 11.28 -5.89
N LEU A 104 2.50 11.64 -6.75
CA LEU A 104 1.10 11.79 -6.36
C LEU A 104 0.47 10.46 -5.91
N ASP A 105 0.75 9.37 -6.63
CA ASP A 105 0.27 8.04 -6.26
C ASP A 105 0.82 7.61 -4.87
N GLN A 106 2.11 7.81 -4.63
CA GLN A 106 2.75 7.56 -3.32
C GLN A 106 2.07 8.31 -2.17
N ILE A 107 1.75 9.58 -2.40
CA ILE A 107 1.02 10.40 -1.42
C ILE A 107 -0.37 9.78 -1.15
N LEU A 108 -1.13 9.45 -2.19
CA LEU A 108 -2.48 8.91 -2.06
C LEU A 108 -2.50 7.55 -1.35
N VAL A 109 -1.57 6.65 -1.67
CA VAL A 109 -1.44 5.35 -1.00
C VAL A 109 -1.17 5.53 0.49
N LYS A 110 -0.21 6.38 0.87
CA LYS A 110 0.14 6.60 2.28
C LYS A 110 -0.93 7.36 3.05
N VAL A 111 -1.59 8.34 2.43
CA VAL A 111 -2.76 9.02 3.02
C VAL A 111 -3.90 8.03 3.27
N THR A 112 -4.15 7.12 2.33
CA THR A 112 -5.17 6.08 2.49
C THR A 112 -4.82 5.13 3.64
N LEU A 113 -3.54 4.70 3.72
CA LEU A 113 -3.06 3.83 4.79
C LEU A 113 -3.11 4.53 6.17
N ALA A 114 -2.69 5.79 6.24
CA ALA A 114 -2.73 6.59 7.46
C ALA A 114 -4.18 6.78 7.94
N THR A 115 -5.09 7.13 7.03
CA THR A 115 -6.52 7.27 7.31
C THR A 115 -7.10 5.94 7.79
N PHE A 116 -6.70 4.81 7.21
CA PHE A 116 -7.08 3.49 7.71
C PHE A 116 -6.63 3.30 9.18
N PHE A 117 -5.39 3.66 9.53
CA PHE A 117 -4.93 3.58 10.91
C PHE A 117 -5.67 4.51 11.87
N CYS A 118 -6.05 5.71 11.44
CA CYS A 118 -6.88 6.63 12.21
C CYS A 118 -8.21 6.02 12.66
N HIS A 119 -8.75 5.10 11.87
CA HIS A 119 -10.02 4.44 12.17
C HIS A 119 -9.88 3.18 13.00
N VAL A 120 -8.74 2.49 12.93
CA VAL A 120 -8.50 1.25 13.66
C VAL A 120 -7.92 1.50 15.05
N MET A 121 -7.11 2.55 15.22
CA MET A 121 -6.43 2.85 16.48
C MET A 121 -7.27 3.79 17.37
N PRO A 122 -7.12 3.71 18.71
CA PRO A 122 -7.74 4.66 19.63
C PRO A 122 -7.24 6.10 19.39
N SER A 123 -8.15 7.08 19.44
CA SER A 123 -7.92 8.48 19.06
C SER A 123 -6.82 9.20 19.85
N CYS A 124 -6.51 8.78 21.08
CA CYS A 124 -5.48 9.40 21.94
C CYS A 124 -4.14 8.63 21.99
N SER A 125 -3.89 7.74 21.02
CA SER A 125 -2.63 7.01 20.98
C SER A 125 -1.48 7.88 20.43
N TRP A 126 -0.29 7.78 21.03
CA TRP A 126 0.90 8.45 20.50
C TRP A 126 1.23 7.95 19.08
N GLN A 127 0.93 6.68 18.80
CA GLN A 127 1.07 6.07 17.48
C GLN A 127 0.27 6.80 16.42
N LEU A 128 -0.99 7.14 16.71
CA LEU A 128 -1.85 7.85 15.77
C LEU A 128 -1.31 9.25 15.44
N ARG A 129 -0.86 9.99 16.46
CA ARG A 129 -0.22 11.29 16.24
C ARG A 129 1.03 11.16 15.37
N THR A 130 1.86 10.14 15.64
CA THR A 130 3.05 9.87 14.82
C THR A 130 2.69 9.56 13.37
N VAL A 131 1.73 8.65 13.09
CA VAL A 131 1.26 8.34 11.73
C VAL A 131 0.77 9.59 11.00
N THR A 132 -0.11 10.36 11.64
CA THR A 132 -0.73 11.52 11.00
C THR A 132 0.29 12.61 10.71
N CYS A 133 1.12 12.96 11.70
CA CYS A 133 2.17 13.98 11.52
C CYS A 133 3.20 13.54 10.48
N SER A 134 3.68 12.30 10.53
CA SER A 134 4.66 11.81 9.56
C SER A 134 4.08 11.76 8.14
N THR A 135 2.81 11.39 7.99
CA THR A 135 2.14 11.37 6.68
C THR A 135 1.98 12.77 6.11
N ILE A 136 1.60 13.75 6.94
CA ILE A 136 1.51 15.15 6.49
C ILE A 136 2.87 15.67 6.03
N VAL A 137 3.93 15.47 6.83
CA VAL A 137 5.29 15.88 6.48
C VAL A 137 5.77 15.18 5.20
N PHE A 138 5.50 13.87 5.08
CA PHE A 138 5.80 13.10 3.87
C PHE A 138 5.10 13.66 2.64
N SER A 139 3.80 13.94 2.74
CA SER A 139 3.01 14.46 1.63
C SER A 139 3.48 15.84 1.19
N LEU A 140 3.75 16.74 2.14
CA LEU A 140 4.25 18.08 1.84
C LEU A 140 5.61 18.03 1.16
N TYR A 141 6.56 17.28 1.73
CA TYR A 141 7.90 17.12 1.15
C TYR A 141 7.85 16.53 -0.26
N THR A 142 7.12 15.43 -0.44
CA THR A 142 7.02 14.72 -1.73
C THR A 142 6.33 15.60 -2.78
N LEU A 143 5.31 16.37 -2.39
CA LEU A 143 4.63 17.30 -3.29
C LEU A 143 5.53 18.46 -3.70
N THR A 144 6.26 19.07 -2.76
CA THR A 144 7.22 20.14 -3.07
C THR A 144 8.32 19.61 -4.00
N PHE A 145 8.90 18.45 -3.68
CA PHE A 145 9.92 17.83 -4.51
C PHE A 145 9.40 17.48 -5.91
N SER A 146 8.17 16.97 -6.04
CA SER A 146 7.61 16.63 -7.36
C SER A 146 7.44 17.87 -8.24
N PHE A 147 7.01 19.01 -7.69
CA PHE A 147 6.96 20.27 -8.41
C PHE A 147 8.34 20.79 -8.81
N VAL A 148 9.34 20.66 -7.94
CA VAL A 148 10.73 21.04 -8.28
C VAL A 148 11.25 20.22 -9.46
N ASN A 149 10.98 18.92 -9.51
CA ASN A 149 11.36 18.09 -10.66
C ASN A 149 10.58 18.45 -11.93
N LEU A 150 9.28 18.72 -11.80
CA LEU A 150 8.43 19.07 -12.94
C LEU A 150 8.86 20.39 -13.60
N PHE A 151 9.35 21.34 -12.81
CA PHE A 151 9.77 22.68 -13.27
C PHE A 151 11.29 22.88 -13.25
N GLN A 152 12.08 21.79 -13.27
CA GLN A 152 13.54 21.86 -13.16
C GLN A 152 14.21 22.64 -14.31
N CYS A 153 13.56 22.67 -15.46
CA CYS A 153 13.97 23.39 -16.67
C CYS A 153 12.93 24.46 -17.03
N GLY A 154 12.34 25.14 -16.05
CA GLY A 154 11.27 26.11 -16.31
C GLY A 154 9.94 25.45 -16.67
N ASN A 155 9.21 26.02 -17.62
CA ASN A 155 7.90 25.48 -18.03
C ASN A 155 8.10 24.27 -18.96
N PRO A 156 7.63 23.06 -18.59
CA PRO A 156 7.82 21.85 -19.40
C PRO A 156 7.13 21.91 -20.77
N LEU A 157 6.27 22.90 -21.01
CA LEU A 157 5.55 23.10 -22.28
C LEU A 157 6.19 24.19 -23.17
N SER A 158 7.31 24.78 -22.76
CA SER A 158 8.02 25.81 -23.53
C SER A 158 9.52 25.52 -23.56
N GLU A 159 10.19 25.86 -24.66
CA GLU A 159 11.66 25.86 -24.70
C GLU A 159 12.20 26.80 -23.61
N SER A 160 12.94 26.25 -22.66
CA SER A 160 13.59 27.01 -21.59
C SER A 160 15.09 26.97 -21.77
N GLU A 161 15.73 28.12 -21.61
CA GLU A 161 17.16 28.31 -21.85
C GLU A 161 18.04 27.95 -20.62
N ALA A 162 17.44 27.65 -19.45
CA ALA A 162 18.20 27.40 -18.22
C ALA A 162 17.58 26.31 -17.32
N CYS A 163 18.24 25.16 -17.26
CA CYS A 163 17.93 24.08 -16.32
C CYS A 163 18.74 24.20 -15.01
N ILE A 164 18.17 23.72 -13.91
CA ILE A 164 18.92 23.50 -12.66
C ILE A 164 20.04 22.48 -12.95
N PRO A 165 21.27 22.70 -12.46
CA PRO A 165 22.37 21.76 -12.65
C PRO A 165 22.04 20.38 -12.10
N TYR A 166 22.36 19.34 -12.89
CA TYR A 166 22.00 17.93 -12.65
C TYR A 166 22.33 17.41 -11.24
N ASP A 167 23.39 17.91 -10.61
CA ASP A 167 23.78 17.58 -9.23
C ASP A 167 22.69 17.82 -8.19
N VAL A 168 21.86 18.85 -8.38
CA VAL A 168 20.82 19.24 -7.41
C VAL A 168 19.62 18.29 -7.48
N PRO A 169 18.92 18.11 -8.62
CA PRO A 169 17.84 17.12 -8.75
C PRO A 169 18.29 15.70 -8.37
N ARG A 170 19.55 15.32 -8.68
CA ARG A 170 20.12 14.04 -8.27
C ARG A 170 20.08 13.86 -6.75
N LYS A 171 20.69 14.79 -6.01
CA LYS A 171 20.74 14.73 -4.53
C LYS A 171 19.35 14.76 -3.91
N LEU A 172 18.43 15.56 -4.45
CA LEU A 172 17.05 15.59 -3.97
C LEU A 172 16.33 14.26 -4.25
N THR A 173 16.56 13.61 -5.39
CA THR A 173 15.98 12.29 -5.70
C THR A 173 16.44 11.22 -4.73
N TYR A 174 17.72 11.21 -4.36
CA TYR A 174 18.22 10.34 -3.28
C TYR A 174 17.54 10.62 -1.94
N ALA A 175 17.46 11.89 -1.55
CA ALA A 175 16.82 12.28 -0.30
C ALA A 175 15.36 11.84 -0.27
N ALA A 176 14.64 12.00 -1.38
CA ALA A 176 13.25 11.58 -1.52
C ALA A 176 13.11 10.05 -1.44
N ALA A 177 13.99 9.29 -2.10
CA ALA A 177 13.97 7.84 -2.02
C ALA A 177 14.23 7.32 -0.59
N VAL A 178 15.19 7.93 0.13
CA VAL A 178 15.47 7.61 1.55
C VAL A 178 14.29 7.96 2.43
N PHE A 179 13.70 9.14 2.27
CA PHE A 179 12.56 9.58 3.07
C PHE A 179 11.34 8.71 2.84
N ASN A 180 11.11 8.27 1.60
CA ASN A 180 10.07 7.32 1.26
C ASN A 180 10.27 5.97 1.98
N ALA A 181 11.49 5.42 1.94
CA ALA A 181 11.81 4.18 2.65
C ALA A 181 11.62 4.32 4.18
N ILE A 182 12.03 5.43 4.78
CA ILE A 182 11.78 5.71 6.21
C ILE A 182 10.28 5.69 6.51
N MET A 183 9.48 6.32 5.65
CA MET A 183 8.03 6.36 5.83
C MET A 183 7.39 4.98 5.71
N ASP A 184 7.87 4.11 4.81
CA ASP A 184 7.40 2.72 4.69
C ASP A 184 7.68 1.93 5.98
N TRP A 185 8.91 2.00 6.49
CA TRP A 185 9.28 1.34 7.75
C TRP A 185 8.48 1.87 8.93
N LEU A 186 8.22 3.18 8.99
CA LEU A 186 7.40 3.79 10.03
C LEU A 186 5.95 3.26 9.98
N LEU A 187 5.33 3.21 8.80
CA LEU A 187 3.96 2.70 8.64
C LEU A 187 3.84 1.19 8.88
N VAL A 188 4.90 0.43 8.66
CA VAL A 188 4.97 -1.03 8.95
C VAL A 188 5.15 -1.32 10.43
N THR A 189 6.04 -0.60 11.10
CA THR A 189 6.39 -0.87 12.51
C THR A 189 5.28 -0.46 13.48
N LEU A 190 4.55 0.61 13.18
CA LEU A 190 3.48 1.11 14.06
C LEU A 190 2.39 0.09 14.35
N PRO A 191 1.75 -0.58 13.36
CA PRO A 191 0.76 -1.60 13.65
C PRO A 191 1.37 -2.82 14.38
N ILE A 192 2.67 -3.12 14.22
CA ILE A 192 3.33 -4.26 14.90
C ILE A 192 3.30 -4.03 16.41
N THR A 193 3.62 -2.80 16.84
CA THR A 193 3.60 -2.43 18.25
C THR A 193 2.20 -2.53 18.87
N VAL A 194 1.16 -2.21 18.09
CA VAL A 194 -0.24 -2.28 18.55
C VAL A 194 -0.67 -3.74 18.68
N VAL A 195 -0.39 -4.58 17.67
CA VAL A 195 -0.77 -6.01 17.70
C VAL A 195 -0.07 -6.77 18.81
N TYR A 196 1.19 -6.43 19.10
CA TYR A 196 1.94 -7.10 20.16
C TYR A 196 1.37 -6.82 21.56
N LYS A 197 0.80 -5.63 21.77
CA LYS A 197 0.27 -5.20 23.08
C LYS A 197 -1.21 -5.57 23.31
N THR A 198 -1.95 -5.99 22.28
CA THR A 198 -3.40 -6.22 22.37
C THR A 198 -3.75 -7.70 22.23
N PHE A 199 -4.59 -8.22 23.14
CA PHE A 199 -5.14 -9.58 23.08
C PHE A 199 -6.18 -9.71 21.95
N ILE A 200 -5.70 -10.00 20.74
CA ILE A 200 -6.53 -10.15 19.54
C ILE A 200 -6.69 -11.64 19.18
N SER A 201 -7.86 -12.03 18.66
CA SER A 201 -8.10 -13.40 18.21
C SER A 201 -7.09 -13.85 17.14
N ARG A 202 -6.72 -15.15 17.15
CA ARG A 202 -5.71 -15.71 16.22
C ARG A 202 -5.98 -15.40 14.74
N ARG A 203 -7.25 -15.39 14.33
CA ARG A 203 -7.67 -15.07 12.95
C ARG A 203 -7.41 -13.60 12.59
N ALA A 204 -7.74 -12.69 13.50
CA ALA A 204 -7.48 -11.27 13.29
C ALA A 204 -5.98 -10.94 13.40
N LYS A 205 -5.19 -11.73 14.15
CA LYS A 205 -3.73 -11.67 14.15
C LYS A 205 -3.16 -12.07 12.79
N PHE A 206 -3.63 -13.17 12.19
CA PHE A 206 -3.17 -13.62 10.87
C PHE A 206 -3.39 -12.57 9.77
N SER A 207 -4.60 -11.98 9.69
CA SER A 207 -4.88 -10.93 8.70
C SER A 207 -3.96 -9.72 8.85
N VAL A 208 -3.63 -9.33 10.08
CA VAL A 208 -2.70 -8.21 10.29
C VAL A 208 -1.26 -8.59 9.94
N MET A 209 -0.82 -9.80 10.25
CA MET A 209 0.50 -10.31 9.84
C MET A 209 0.65 -10.30 8.31
N LEU A 210 -0.41 -10.63 7.57
CA LEU A 210 -0.39 -10.60 6.10
C LEU A 210 -0.21 -9.18 5.56
N VAL A 211 -0.93 -8.20 6.11
CA VAL A 211 -0.79 -6.79 5.73
C VAL A 211 0.61 -6.27 6.08
N MET A 212 1.14 -6.65 7.24
CA MET A 212 2.51 -6.30 7.65
C MET A 212 3.55 -6.92 6.72
N ALA A 213 3.38 -8.18 6.31
CA ALA A 213 4.29 -8.83 5.38
C ALA A 213 4.34 -8.09 4.04
N LEU A 214 3.19 -7.63 3.55
CA LEU A 214 3.14 -6.81 2.34
C LEU A 214 3.84 -5.46 2.53
N GLY A 215 3.62 -4.78 3.67
CA GLY A 215 4.33 -3.54 3.96
C GLY A 215 5.84 -3.72 4.08
N VAL A 216 6.33 -4.80 4.70
CA VAL A 216 7.76 -5.15 4.73
C VAL A 216 8.27 -5.40 3.31
N SER A 217 7.52 -6.13 2.48
CA SER A 217 7.93 -6.38 1.08
C SER A 217 8.05 -5.09 0.28
N GLY A 218 7.11 -4.15 0.45
CA GLY A 218 7.19 -2.82 -0.15
C GLY A 218 8.43 -2.06 0.34
N SER A 219 8.69 -2.07 1.65
CA SER A 219 9.88 -1.43 2.24
C SER A 219 11.20 -1.99 1.68
N VAL A 220 11.27 -3.31 1.43
CA VAL A 220 12.44 -3.94 0.80
C VAL A 220 12.62 -3.44 -0.63
N VAL A 221 11.53 -3.34 -1.41
CA VAL A 221 11.56 -2.77 -2.77
C VAL A 221 12.08 -1.32 -2.74
N SER A 222 11.65 -0.51 -1.77
CA SER A 222 12.11 0.88 -1.60
C SER A 222 13.62 0.96 -1.33
N VAL A 223 14.17 0.04 -0.53
CA VAL A 223 15.62 -0.04 -0.25
C VAL A 223 16.40 -0.49 -1.47
N VAL A 224 15.92 -1.52 -2.19
CA VAL A 224 16.55 -1.98 -3.43
C VAL A 224 16.59 -0.85 -4.45
N ARG A 225 15.56 -0.01 -4.51
CA ARG A 225 15.54 1.18 -5.38
C ARG A 225 16.64 2.18 -5.04
N ILE A 226 16.90 2.46 -3.76
CA ILE A 226 17.99 3.36 -3.36
C ILE A 226 19.34 2.81 -3.85
N VAL A 227 19.53 1.49 -3.79
CA VAL A 227 20.74 0.83 -4.32
C VAL A 227 20.79 0.93 -5.85
N ALA A 228 19.67 0.76 -6.55
CA ALA A 228 19.58 0.94 -7.99
C ALA A 228 19.96 2.37 -8.40
N LEU A 229 19.40 3.38 -7.71
CA LEU A 229 19.77 4.78 -7.94
C LEU A 229 21.28 5.00 -7.73
N ARG A 230 21.85 4.40 -6.67
CA ARG A 230 23.29 4.41 -6.40
C ARG A 230 24.14 3.82 -7.51
N ARG A 231 23.70 2.74 -8.14
CA ARG A 231 24.46 2.11 -9.22
C ARG A 231 24.46 2.97 -10.48
N ALA A 232 23.36 3.67 -10.77
CA ALA A 232 23.27 4.56 -11.93
C ALA A 232 24.35 5.66 -11.91
N ASP A 233 24.83 6.06 -10.73
CA ASP A 233 25.87 7.10 -10.59
C ASP A 233 27.29 6.62 -10.94
N PHE A 234 27.57 5.32 -10.95
CA PHE A 234 28.93 4.77 -11.08
C PHE A 234 29.16 4.02 -12.40
N GLU A 235 28.21 4.12 -13.32
CA GLU A 235 28.06 3.21 -14.44
C GLU A 235 28.09 3.98 -15.77
N ASP A 236 28.78 3.44 -16.79
CA ASP A 236 28.79 4.01 -18.15
C ASP A 236 27.36 4.13 -18.70
N PHE A 237 27.14 5.03 -19.68
CA PHE A 237 25.83 5.34 -20.30
C PHE A 237 24.96 4.10 -20.60
N TYR A 238 25.56 2.97 -21.01
CA TYR A 238 24.89 1.69 -21.23
C TYR A 238 24.22 1.12 -19.98
N THR A 239 24.94 1.12 -18.86
CA THR A 239 24.45 0.56 -17.61
C THR A 239 23.55 1.56 -16.88
N GLU A 240 23.71 2.87 -17.15
CA GLU A 240 22.76 3.91 -16.74
C GLU A 240 21.34 3.63 -17.27
N HIS A 241 21.15 3.38 -18.57
CA HIS A 241 19.82 3.06 -19.14
C HIS A 241 19.20 1.77 -18.57
N GLN A 242 20.01 0.73 -18.37
CA GLN A 242 19.60 -0.53 -17.74
C GLN A 242 19.13 -0.31 -16.29
N THR A 243 19.89 0.48 -15.55
CA THR A 243 19.65 0.78 -14.13
C THR A 243 18.46 1.71 -13.95
N ILE A 244 18.25 2.69 -14.84
CA ILE A 244 17.06 3.55 -14.91
C ILE A 244 15.80 2.70 -15.15
N ARG A 245 15.85 1.74 -16.08
CA ARG A 245 14.72 0.83 -16.32
C ARG A 245 14.38 -0.01 -15.09
N HIS A 246 15.40 -0.54 -14.41
CA HIS A 246 15.21 -1.28 -13.16
C HIS A 246 14.59 -0.40 -12.07
N TYR A 247 15.03 0.85 -11.96
CA TYR A 247 14.47 1.84 -11.04
C TYR A 247 12.97 2.06 -11.26
N TYR A 248 12.52 2.31 -12.49
CA TYR A 248 11.09 2.50 -12.78
C TYR A 248 10.25 1.25 -12.55
N PHE A 249 10.81 0.08 -12.82
CA PHE A 249 10.14 -1.19 -12.53
C PHE A 249 9.87 -1.38 -11.04
N LEU A 250 10.86 -1.06 -10.19
CA LEU A 250 10.70 -1.10 -8.73
C LEU A 250 9.64 -0.11 -8.24
N ASN A 251 9.49 1.06 -8.87
CA ASN A 251 8.44 2.03 -8.55
C ASN A 251 7.04 1.45 -8.76
N ILE A 252 6.79 0.78 -9.89
CA ILE A 252 5.49 0.14 -10.13
C ILE A 252 5.21 -0.95 -9.10
N LEU A 253 6.20 -1.79 -8.82
CA LEU A 253 6.06 -2.87 -7.85
C LEU A 253 5.73 -2.34 -6.46
N GLU A 254 6.43 -1.30 -6.01
CA GLU A 254 6.19 -0.65 -4.72
C GLU A 254 4.76 -0.10 -4.63
N ASN A 255 4.29 0.65 -5.63
CA ASN A 255 2.94 1.22 -5.65
C ASN A 255 1.88 0.11 -5.67
N CYS A 256 2.09 -0.94 -6.48
CA CYS A 256 1.21 -2.10 -6.54
C CYS A 256 1.09 -2.79 -5.18
N ILE A 257 2.22 -3.07 -4.52
CA ILE A 257 2.26 -3.67 -3.18
C ILE A 257 1.53 -2.77 -2.18
N GLY A 258 1.74 -1.46 -2.24
CA GLY A 258 1.05 -0.49 -1.38
C GLY A 258 -0.47 -0.50 -1.55
N ILE A 259 -0.95 -0.44 -2.79
CA ILE A 259 -2.38 -0.50 -3.13
C ILE A 259 -3.00 -1.82 -2.65
N ILE A 260 -2.33 -2.95 -2.88
CA ILE A 260 -2.78 -4.27 -2.43
C ILE A 260 -2.82 -4.33 -0.89
N ALA A 261 -1.76 -3.88 -0.22
CA ALA A 261 -1.66 -3.90 1.24
C ALA A 261 -2.78 -3.08 1.90
N VAL A 262 -3.02 -1.86 1.41
CA VAL A 262 -4.09 -1.00 1.88
C VAL A 262 -5.46 -1.62 1.63
N SER A 263 -5.66 -2.22 0.45
CA SER A 263 -6.92 -2.89 0.10
C SER A 263 -7.22 -4.07 1.02
N LEU A 264 -6.23 -4.92 1.28
CA LEU A 264 -6.35 -6.08 2.17
C LEU A 264 -6.51 -5.68 3.64
N ALA A 265 -5.90 -4.57 4.08
CA ALA A 265 -6.06 -4.07 5.45
C ALA A 265 -7.52 -3.79 5.81
N ALA A 266 -8.32 -3.29 4.86
CA ALA A 266 -9.74 -3.04 5.06
C ALA A 266 -10.63 -4.29 5.04
N LEU A 267 -10.13 -5.44 4.57
CA LEU A 267 -10.90 -6.69 4.52
C LEU A 267 -10.87 -7.46 5.86
N ARG A 268 -10.07 -7.01 6.84
CA ARG A 268 -9.93 -7.61 8.18
C ARG A 268 -11.27 -7.95 8.89
N PRO A 269 -12.27 -7.06 8.98
CA PRO A 269 -13.55 -7.39 9.63
C PRO A 269 -14.36 -8.45 8.89
N LEU A 270 -14.13 -8.63 7.59
CA LEU A 270 -14.86 -9.60 6.77
C LEU A 270 -14.38 -11.04 7.00
N VAL A 271 -13.07 -11.25 7.18
CA VAL A 271 -12.53 -12.59 7.54
C VAL A 271 -13.20 -13.11 8.81
N LYS A 272 -13.53 -12.22 9.74
CA LYS A 272 -14.27 -12.58 10.96
C LYS A 272 -15.71 -13.00 10.67
N LYS A 273 -16.43 -12.34 9.76
CA LYS A 273 -17.84 -12.62 9.46
C LYS A 273 -18.00 -13.87 8.59
N VAL A 274 -17.25 -13.97 7.49
CA VAL A 274 -17.36 -15.08 6.52
C VAL A 274 -16.85 -16.40 7.09
N PHE A 275 -15.74 -16.39 7.84
CA PHE A 275 -15.18 -17.61 8.43
C PHE A 275 -15.58 -17.82 9.91
N GLY A 276 -16.23 -16.85 10.55
CA GLY A 276 -16.75 -16.95 11.92
C GLY A 276 -18.09 -17.67 11.99
N ASP A 277 -18.99 -17.39 11.05
CA ASP A 277 -20.34 -17.97 11.05
C ASP A 277 -20.35 -19.49 10.76
N SER A 278 -19.32 -20.01 10.08
CA SER A 278 -19.22 -21.44 9.77
C SER A 278 -19.02 -22.33 11.00
N TYR A 279 -18.47 -21.81 12.12
CA TYR A 279 -18.21 -22.61 13.33
C TYR A 279 -19.33 -22.50 14.38
N ALA A 280 -19.97 -21.33 14.48
CA ALA A 280 -21.12 -21.13 15.38
C ALA A 280 -22.30 -22.05 15.00
N ARG A 281 -22.48 -22.34 13.71
CA ARG A 281 -23.56 -23.21 13.22
C ARG A 281 -23.40 -24.69 13.57
N GLN A 282 -22.18 -25.15 13.90
CA GLN A 282 -21.94 -26.53 14.31
C GLN A 282 -22.18 -26.76 15.82
N THR A 283 -21.98 -25.73 16.65
CA THR A 283 -22.11 -25.87 18.12
C THR A 283 -23.58 -25.84 18.57
N THR A 284 -24.46 -25.12 17.86
CA THR A 284 -25.91 -25.13 18.15
C THR A 284 -26.59 -26.45 17.79
N ARG A 285 -25.97 -27.31 16.98
CA ARG A 285 -26.53 -28.62 16.61
C ARG A 285 -26.26 -29.72 17.64
N GLN A 286 -25.52 -29.41 18.72
CA GLN A 286 -25.10 -30.37 19.75
C GLN A 286 -25.62 -30.08 21.17
N LEU A 287 -26.46 -29.06 21.41
CA LEU A 287 -27.23 -29.06 22.66
C LEU A 287 -28.36 -30.09 22.53
N PRO A 288 -28.37 -31.19 23.30
CA PRO A 288 -29.57 -31.98 23.45
C PRO A 288 -30.60 -31.07 24.09
N THR A 289 -31.79 -31.01 23.49
CA THR A 289 -33.00 -30.54 24.14
C THR A 289 -33.10 -31.23 25.49
N LEU A 290 -32.77 -30.52 26.58
CA LEU A 290 -33.11 -30.96 27.93
C LEU A 290 -34.64 -30.98 27.98
N GLU A 291 -35.11 -32.20 27.83
CA GLU A 291 -36.45 -32.70 27.95
C GLU A 291 -37.19 -32.00 29.10
N THR A 292 -38.34 -31.43 28.76
CA THR A 292 -39.30 -30.84 29.68
C THR A 292 -39.78 -31.92 30.65
N ALA A 293 -39.04 -32.14 31.73
CA ALA A 293 -39.42 -33.10 32.76
C ALA A 293 -40.68 -32.59 33.48
N HIS A 294 -41.76 -33.34 33.30
CA HIS A 294 -43.01 -33.30 34.03
C HIS A 294 -42.79 -33.07 35.54
N ILE A 295 -43.15 -31.89 36.04
CA ILE A 295 -43.43 -31.70 37.46
C ILE A 295 -44.88 -32.14 37.69
N THR A 296 -45.05 -33.40 38.07
CA THR A 296 -46.31 -33.92 38.62
C THR A 296 -46.59 -33.20 39.94
N LYS A 297 -47.78 -32.58 40.05
CA LYS A 297 -48.31 -32.02 41.30
C LYS A 297 -48.40 -33.11 42.38
N LYS A 298 -47.38 -33.24 43.21
CA LYS A 298 -47.51 -33.79 44.56
C LYS A 298 -46.35 -33.26 45.39
N ASP A 299 -46.70 -32.77 46.57
CA ASP A 299 -45.80 -32.24 47.62
C ASP A 299 -45.41 -30.76 47.46
N MET A 300 -46.37 -29.91 47.82
CA MET A 300 -46.13 -28.50 48.15
C MET A 300 -45.99 -28.39 49.68
N PRO A 301 -44.82 -28.05 50.23
CA PRO A 301 -44.74 -27.49 51.57
C PRO A 301 -44.89 -25.96 51.49
N THR A 302 -45.87 -25.45 52.22
CA THR A 302 -46.04 -24.05 52.61
C THR A 302 -44.79 -23.48 53.28
N GLY A 303 -44.30 -22.31 52.83
CA GLY A 303 -43.34 -21.52 53.63
C GLY A 303 -42.51 -20.51 52.82
N ASP A 304 -42.57 -19.25 53.25
CA ASP A 304 -41.95 -18.02 52.70
C ASP A 304 -40.40 -17.97 52.70
N ALA A 305 -39.72 -18.92 52.07
CA ALA A 305 -38.24 -18.94 52.07
C ALA A 305 -37.55 -18.94 50.68
N ALA A 306 -38.30 -18.88 49.57
CA ALA A 306 -37.73 -19.06 48.23
C ALA A 306 -37.55 -17.78 47.39
N MET A 307 -37.72 -16.58 47.98
CA MET A 307 -37.60 -15.31 47.23
C MET A 307 -36.25 -14.57 47.43
N LYS A 308 -35.33 -15.10 48.23
CA LYS A 308 -34.01 -14.46 48.45
C LYS A 308 -32.88 -15.02 47.57
N ASP A 309 -32.96 -16.26 47.12
CA ASP A 309 -31.85 -16.89 46.38
C ASP A 309 -31.89 -16.68 44.85
N HIS A 310 -33.03 -16.28 44.29
CA HIS A 310 -33.13 -15.96 42.86
C HIS A 310 -32.64 -14.54 42.52
N ALA A 311 -32.61 -13.62 43.49
CA ALA A 311 -32.17 -12.24 43.28
C ALA A 311 -30.63 -12.08 43.32
N SER A 312 -29.92 -12.94 44.06
CA SER A 312 -28.47 -12.93 44.19
C SER A 312 -27.73 -13.47 42.97
N LEU A 313 -28.33 -14.40 42.22
CA LEU A 313 -27.74 -14.97 40.98
C LEU A 313 -27.83 -14.02 39.76
N VAL A 314 -28.83 -13.14 39.71
CA VAL A 314 -29.00 -12.20 38.58
C VAL A 314 -28.06 -10.98 38.69
N VAL A 315 -27.62 -10.62 39.90
CA VAL A 315 -26.70 -9.51 40.11
C VAL A 315 -25.25 -9.90 39.81
N GLY A 316 -24.84 -11.15 40.08
CA GLY A 316 -23.48 -11.62 39.78
C GLY A 316 -23.14 -11.65 38.29
N HIS A 317 -24.10 -12.02 37.43
CA HIS A 317 -23.84 -12.14 35.99
C HIS A 317 -23.78 -10.79 35.24
N LYS A 318 -24.28 -9.70 35.86
CA LYS A 318 -24.30 -8.37 35.23
C LYS A 318 -23.01 -7.58 35.43
N MET A 319 -22.11 -8.03 36.32
CA MET A 319 -20.86 -7.33 36.64
C MET A 319 -19.66 -7.79 35.80
N GLU A 320 -19.70 -8.99 35.21
CA GLU A 320 -18.60 -9.53 34.37
C GLU A 320 -18.63 -9.07 32.90
N ILE A 321 -19.64 -8.30 32.47
CA ILE A 321 -19.80 -7.88 31.06
C ILE A 321 -19.20 -6.47 30.80
N ASN A 322 -18.67 -5.79 31.82
CA ASN A 322 -18.03 -4.47 31.67
C ASN A 322 -16.62 -4.41 32.28
N LEU A 323 -15.71 -5.26 31.78
CA LEU A 323 -14.26 -5.01 31.84
C LEU A 323 -13.58 -5.41 30.52
#